data_AF-A0A2V9UJP2-F1
#
_entry.id   AF-A0A2V9UJP2-F1
#
_cell.length_a   1.000
_cell.length_b   1.000
_cell.length_c   1.000
_cell.angle_alpha   90.00
_cell.angle_beta   90.00
_cell.angle_gamma   90.00
#
_symmetry.space_group_name_H-M   'P 1'
#
loop_
_entity.id
_entity.type
_entity.pdbx_description
1 polymer ?
#
loop_
_entity_poly.entity_id
_entity_poly.type
_entity_poly.pdbx_seq_one_letter_code
_entity_poly.pdbx_strand_id
1 'polypeptide(L)'
;MLPRDLKAGHFDGYPPEARKLVREHLPALQRLPLSFVPSLLREVVEYDFKFPAERNSLRRELANLSSLSEQRIAEWFRGFSEIRLSSRLEHSDWPTAPAQFVEQLSAHLWTTHQLDAWSKASIAYADRLRAVTPPEPPPIPRLGITVIGQGVTSYDEPVFRKLRPHGAYFSHVRPENGLKLLLNEVAARAKAHPAAYGHWYIDGGLEVDHDPALTCVSYGSLEPARAAVLRKMQSEIGRPGMGPETLRTLLAQVRPTDLGLPGAGDPVLNRFQIKLLTEGSGTQIFSTTFAQWAAREALRRAQPLTLLVRFAPRQRQKPMNELLSAAQDRPEPDLIGSLIDGDMGAYYNWLNQQRLAGESQSSFLAWFEDHGEAVAIGPSMPRGTESATAIDMSQLLSWMI
;
A
#
# COMPACT_ATOMS: atom_id res chain seq x y z
N MET A 1 14.52 -30.22 4.41
CA MET A 1 15.84 -29.55 4.49
C MET A 1 15.82 -28.55 5.63
N LEU A 2 16.84 -28.51 6.48
CA LEU A 2 16.90 -27.56 7.59
C LEU A 2 17.60 -26.26 7.19
N PRO A 3 17.32 -25.11 7.86
CA PRO A 3 17.98 -23.84 7.54
C PRO A 3 19.52 -23.89 7.55
N ARG A 4 20.12 -24.67 8.46
CA ARG A 4 21.58 -24.88 8.52
C ARG A 4 22.18 -25.50 7.25
N ASP A 5 21.35 -26.17 6.45
CA ASP A 5 21.77 -26.83 5.21
C ASP A 5 21.67 -25.90 3.99
N LEU A 6 21.24 -24.64 4.17
CA LEU A 6 21.12 -23.68 3.07
C LEU A 6 22.46 -23.45 2.37
N LYS A 7 22.42 -23.38 1.04
CA LYS A 7 23.58 -23.09 0.17
C LYS A 7 23.22 -21.98 -0.81
N ALA A 8 24.24 -21.27 -1.30
CA ALA A 8 24.05 -20.18 -2.25
C ALA A 8 23.27 -20.56 -3.53
N GLY A 9 23.43 -21.81 -4.00
CA GLY A 9 22.74 -22.33 -5.18
C GLY A 9 21.23 -22.54 -5.00
N HIS A 10 20.72 -22.62 -3.76
CA HIS A 10 19.29 -22.73 -3.52
C HIS A 10 18.50 -21.47 -3.92
N PHE A 11 19.20 -20.37 -4.20
CA PHE A 11 18.61 -19.06 -4.51
C PHE A 11 18.84 -18.64 -5.97
N ASP A 12 19.25 -19.56 -6.85
CA ASP A 12 19.57 -19.21 -8.24
C ASP A 12 18.35 -18.72 -9.05
N GLY A 13 17.15 -19.12 -8.65
CA GLY A 13 15.88 -18.63 -9.20
C GLY A 13 15.45 -17.26 -8.68
N TYR A 14 16.15 -16.66 -7.71
CA TYR A 14 15.78 -15.36 -7.16
C TYR A 14 16.16 -14.23 -8.12
N PRO A 15 15.42 -13.11 -8.13
CA PRO A 15 15.83 -11.90 -8.81
C PRO A 15 17.25 -11.45 -8.43
N PRO A 16 17.98 -10.73 -9.30
CA PRO A 16 19.41 -10.46 -9.11
C PRO A 16 19.77 -9.82 -7.77
N GLU A 17 19.06 -8.76 -7.35
CA GLU A 17 19.38 -8.07 -6.10
C GLU A 17 18.93 -8.88 -4.88
N ALA A 18 17.77 -9.52 -4.93
CA ALA A 18 17.31 -10.48 -3.92
C ALA A 18 18.33 -11.60 -3.70
N ARG A 19 18.84 -12.20 -4.79
CA ARG A 19 19.84 -13.27 -4.75
C ARG A 19 21.13 -12.81 -4.11
N LYS A 20 21.61 -11.61 -4.47
CA LYS A 20 22.80 -10.99 -3.86
C LYS A 20 22.60 -10.81 -2.36
N LEU A 21 21.46 -10.24 -1.96
CA LEU A 21 21.13 -9.97 -0.56
C LEU A 21 21.08 -11.26 0.28
N VAL A 22 20.43 -12.32 -0.21
CA VAL A 22 20.38 -13.61 0.49
C VAL A 22 21.76 -14.23 0.63
N ARG A 23 22.59 -14.18 -0.43
CA ARG A 23 23.95 -14.74 -0.40
C ARG A 23 24.85 -14.00 0.57
N GLU A 24 24.73 -12.68 0.65
CA GLU A 24 25.45 -11.83 1.61
C GLU A 24 25.12 -12.19 3.06
N HIS A 25 23.85 -12.48 3.35
CA HIS A 25 23.35 -12.78 4.70
C HIS A 25 23.11 -14.28 4.97
N LEU A 26 23.66 -15.16 4.14
CA LEU A 26 23.45 -16.62 4.24
C LEU A 26 23.79 -17.18 5.64
N PRO A 27 24.91 -16.81 6.30
CA PRO A 27 25.23 -17.31 7.64
C PRO A 27 24.19 -16.93 8.70
N ALA A 28 23.57 -15.75 8.58
CA ALA A 28 22.50 -15.34 9.48
C ALA A 28 21.24 -16.20 9.26
N LEU A 29 20.85 -16.41 8.01
CA LEU A 29 19.67 -17.21 7.65
C LEU A 29 19.79 -18.67 8.10
N GLN A 30 21.00 -19.25 8.05
CA GLN A 30 21.27 -20.62 8.51
C GLN A 30 21.03 -20.85 10.01
N ARG A 31 21.03 -19.77 10.81
CA ARG A 31 20.88 -19.80 12.28
C ARG A 31 19.44 -19.63 12.75
N LEU A 32 18.51 -19.32 11.84
CA LEU A 32 17.11 -19.02 12.13
C LEU A 32 16.24 -20.28 12.09
N PRO A 33 15.11 -20.32 12.82
CA PRO A 33 14.22 -21.49 12.83
C PRO A 33 13.41 -21.61 11.54
N LEU A 34 13.11 -22.85 11.14
CA LEU A 34 12.36 -23.15 9.91
C LEU A 34 10.93 -22.58 9.93
N SER A 35 10.34 -22.41 11.10
CA SER A 35 9.03 -21.76 11.28
C SER A 35 9.03 -20.26 10.96
N PHE A 36 10.20 -19.64 10.78
CA PHE A 36 10.38 -18.22 10.49
C PHE A 36 11.04 -17.94 9.14
N VAL A 37 12.15 -18.63 8.81
CA VAL A 37 12.98 -18.29 7.62
C VAL A 37 12.20 -18.17 6.32
N PRO A 38 11.26 -19.08 5.98
CA PRO A 38 10.50 -18.97 4.74
C PRO A 38 9.63 -17.70 4.68
N SER A 39 9.12 -17.21 5.82
CA SER A 39 8.38 -15.94 5.88
C SER A 39 9.28 -14.75 5.53
N LEU A 40 10.52 -14.75 6.03
CA LEU A 40 11.51 -13.73 5.67
C LEU A 40 11.92 -13.84 4.19
N LEU A 41 12.18 -15.06 3.69
CA LEU A 41 12.53 -15.29 2.29
C LEU A 41 11.39 -14.91 1.32
N ARG A 42 10.13 -15.05 1.72
CA ARG A 42 8.98 -14.55 0.95
C ARG A 42 9.03 -13.04 0.76
N GLU A 43 9.56 -12.31 1.74
CA GLU A 43 9.79 -10.87 1.58
C GLU A 43 11.04 -10.60 0.74
N VAL A 44 12.12 -11.37 0.92
CA VAL A 44 13.38 -11.16 0.20
C VAL A 44 13.26 -11.46 -1.29
N VAL A 45 12.51 -12.48 -1.71
CA VAL A 45 12.34 -12.81 -3.14
C VAL A 45 11.69 -11.67 -3.94
N GLU A 46 10.94 -10.79 -3.26
CA GLU A 46 10.30 -9.60 -3.86
C GLU A 46 11.21 -8.36 -3.85
N TYR A 47 12.46 -8.45 -3.38
CA TYR A 47 13.32 -7.30 -3.10
C TYR A 47 13.52 -6.35 -4.30
N ASP A 48 13.75 -6.90 -5.50
CA ASP A 48 13.90 -6.14 -6.74
C ASP A 48 12.64 -5.35 -7.12
N PHE A 49 11.49 -5.66 -6.55
CA PHE A 49 10.22 -4.99 -6.79
C PHE A 49 9.68 -4.20 -5.58
N LYS A 50 10.45 -4.14 -4.49
CA LYS A 50 10.15 -3.34 -3.30
C LYS A 50 10.52 -1.88 -3.51
N PHE A 51 9.76 -0.97 -2.89
CA PHE A 51 10.11 0.45 -2.85
C PHE A 51 11.39 0.67 -2.02
N PRO A 52 12.08 1.82 -2.18
CA PRO A 52 13.28 2.13 -1.41
C PRO A 52 13.12 1.98 0.11
N ALA A 53 12.01 2.45 0.68
CA ALA A 53 11.74 2.32 2.13
C ALA A 53 11.62 0.85 2.59
N GLU A 54 10.95 0.00 1.81
CA GLU A 54 10.85 -1.45 2.06
C GLU A 54 12.22 -2.13 1.95
N ARG A 55 13.01 -1.80 0.90
CA ARG A 55 14.36 -2.35 0.71
C ARG A 55 15.30 -1.98 1.86
N ASN A 56 15.30 -0.72 2.27
CA ASN A 56 16.12 -0.24 3.39
C ASN A 56 15.74 -0.92 4.70
N SER A 57 14.44 -1.12 4.94
CA SER A 57 13.97 -1.82 6.14
C SER A 57 14.45 -3.28 6.16
N LEU A 58 14.31 -4.00 5.03
CA LEU A 58 14.75 -5.40 4.92
C LEU A 58 16.27 -5.54 5.04
N ARG A 59 17.05 -4.64 4.43
CA ARG A 59 18.51 -4.61 4.59
C ARG A 59 18.92 -4.42 6.04
N ARG A 60 18.31 -3.48 6.75
CA ARG A 60 18.62 -3.23 8.17
C ARG A 60 18.21 -4.41 9.06
N GLU A 61 17.09 -5.06 8.77
CA GLU A 61 16.69 -6.29 9.46
C GLU A 61 17.75 -7.40 9.29
N LEU A 62 18.17 -7.70 8.05
CA LEU A 62 19.18 -8.72 7.77
C LEU A 62 20.56 -8.37 8.35
N ALA A 63 20.96 -7.09 8.28
CA ALA A 63 22.20 -6.61 8.88
C ALA A 63 22.18 -6.78 10.42
N ASN A 64 21.06 -6.41 11.06
CA ASN A 64 20.87 -6.63 12.50
C ASN A 64 20.98 -8.13 12.83
N LEU A 65 20.24 -9.00 12.14
CA LEU A 65 20.31 -10.45 12.34
C LEU A 65 21.73 -11.00 12.18
N SER A 66 22.50 -10.48 11.23
CA SER A 66 23.90 -10.87 10.99
C SER A 66 24.83 -10.46 12.14
N SER A 67 24.55 -9.35 12.81
CA SER A 67 25.32 -8.85 13.95
C SER A 67 25.02 -9.55 15.28
N LEU A 68 23.88 -10.23 15.41
CA LEU A 68 23.48 -10.88 16.66
C LEU A 68 24.34 -12.11 16.97
N SER A 69 24.72 -12.27 18.24
CA SER A 69 25.38 -13.48 18.75
C SER A 69 24.42 -14.68 18.76
N GLU A 70 24.94 -15.90 18.86
CA GLU A 70 24.12 -17.13 18.91
C GLU A 70 23.12 -17.11 20.07
N GLN A 71 23.57 -16.67 21.24
CA GLN A 71 22.71 -16.53 22.42
C GLN A 71 21.55 -15.56 22.15
N ARG A 72 21.81 -14.43 21.49
CA ARG A 72 20.77 -13.44 21.17
C ARG A 72 19.80 -13.95 20.10
N ILE A 73 20.28 -14.67 19.07
CA ILE A 73 19.40 -15.33 18.11
C ILE A 73 18.49 -16.36 18.82
N ALA A 74 19.06 -17.22 19.67
CA ALA A 74 18.26 -18.19 20.43
C ALA A 74 17.21 -17.52 21.34
N GLU A 75 17.54 -16.37 21.94
CA GLU A 75 16.61 -15.58 22.73
C GLU A 75 15.49 -14.96 21.89
N TRP A 76 15.84 -14.33 20.77
CA TRP A 76 14.89 -13.64 19.89
C TRP A 76 13.90 -14.61 19.26
N PHE A 77 14.38 -15.78 18.85
CA PHE A 77 13.64 -16.77 18.08
C PHE A 77 13.13 -17.95 18.91
N ARG A 78 13.18 -17.88 20.25
CA ARG A 78 12.70 -18.94 21.15
C ARG A 78 11.26 -19.35 20.83
N GLY A 79 10.34 -18.39 20.76
CA GLY A 79 8.93 -18.67 20.50
C GLY A 79 8.68 -19.32 19.13
N PHE A 80 9.48 -18.97 18.11
CA PHE A 80 9.41 -19.63 16.81
C PHE A 80 9.98 -21.06 16.85
N SER A 81 11.03 -21.29 17.65
CA SER A 81 11.65 -22.61 17.79
C SER A 81 10.76 -23.63 18.50
N GLU A 82 9.77 -23.17 19.28
CA GLU A 82 8.78 -24.00 19.96
C GLU A 82 7.62 -24.43 19.04
N ILE A 83 7.48 -23.81 17.86
CA ILE A 83 6.44 -24.17 16.89
C ILE A 83 6.72 -25.54 16.29
N ARG A 84 5.79 -26.47 16.48
CA ARG A 84 5.88 -27.83 15.92
C ARG A 84 5.43 -27.81 14.46
N LEU A 85 6.31 -28.22 13.55
CA LEU A 85 6.03 -28.33 12.12
C LEU A 85 5.55 -29.74 11.75
N SER A 86 4.84 -29.87 10.63
CA SER A 86 4.53 -31.17 10.06
C SER A 86 5.71 -31.70 9.25
N SER A 87 5.82 -33.03 9.12
CA SER A 87 6.84 -33.65 8.27
C SER A 87 6.78 -33.13 6.81
N ARG A 88 5.58 -32.84 6.29
CA ARG A 88 5.41 -32.22 4.96
C ARG A 88 6.13 -30.86 4.86
N LEU A 89 5.97 -30.00 5.87
CA LEU A 89 6.63 -28.69 5.89
C LEU A 89 8.17 -28.85 5.98
N GLU A 90 8.65 -29.75 6.83
CA GLU A 90 10.10 -30.00 7.00
C GLU A 90 10.79 -30.52 5.73
N HIS A 91 10.06 -31.24 4.88
CA HIS A 91 10.55 -31.83 3.64
C HIS A 91 10.19 -31.01 2.38
N SER A 92 9.51 -29.88 2.53
CA SER A 92 9.19 -29.00 1.40
C SER A 92 10.43 -28.29 0.83
N ASP A 93 10.33 -27.86 -0.43
CA ASP A 93 11.35 -27.03 -1.08
C ASP A 93 11.15 -25.54 -0.77
N TRP A 94 11.18 -25.23 0.52
CA TRP A 94 10.87 -23.89 1.02
C TRP A 94 11.81 -22.76 0.58
N PRO A 95 13.10 -22.96 0.21
CA PRO A 95 13.90 -21.85 -0.29
C PRO A 95 13.48 -21.41 -1.70
N THR A 96 13.06 -22.33 -2.56
CA THR A 96 12.63 -21.98 -3.92
C THR A 96 11.16 -21.56 -3.95
N ALA A 97 10.34 -22.07 -3.02
CA ALA A 97 8.90 -21.78 -2.90
C ALA A 97 8.49 -21.26 -1.50
N PRO A 98 9.06 -20.16 -1.00
CA PRO A 98 8.79 -19.67 0.36
C PRO A 98 7.33 -19.26 0.57
N ALA A 99 6.67 -18.70 -0.45
CA ALA A 99 5.25 -18.33 -0.37
C ALA A 99 4.34 -19.55 -0.13
N GLN A 100 4.62 -20.66 -0.82
CA GLN A 100 3.87 -21.92 -0.66
C GLN A 100 4.06 -22.50 0.74
N PHE A 101 5.29 -22.44 1.28
CA PHE A 101 5.55 -22.85 2.66
C PHE A 101 4.71 -22.04 3.65
N VAL A 102 4.67 -20.70 3.51
CA VAL A 102 3.93 -19.83 4.43
C VAL A 102 2.42 -20.09 4.40
N GLU A 103 1.86 -20.38 3.23
CA GLU A 103 0.47 -20.79 3.09
C GLU A 103 0.19 -22.10 3.83
N GLN A 104 1.02 -23.11 3.62
CA GLN A 104 0.92 -24.41 4.29
C GLN A 104 1.15 -24.31 5.81
N LEU A 105 2.08 -23.44 6.24
CA LEU A 105 2.34 -23.16 7.63
C LEU A 105 1.10 -22.56 8.29
N SER A 106 0.46 -21.57 7.66
CA SER A 106 -0.77 -20.96 8.18
C SER A 106 -1.87 -21.99 8.41
N ALA A 107 -2.11 -22.87 7.43
CA ALA A 107 -3.08 -23.96 7.55
C ALA A 107 -2.72 -24.93 8.69
N HIS A 108 -1.44 -25.28 8.82
CA HIS A 108 -0.94 -26.17 9.89
C HIS A 108 -1.08 -25.54 11.28
N LEU A 109 -0.75 -24.25 11.44
CA LEU A 109 -0.90 -23.54 12.70
C LEU A 109 -2.37 -23.49 13.15
N TRP A 110 -3.30 -23.32 12.20
CA TRP A 110 -4.73 -23.35 12.48
C TRP A 110 -5.18 -24.73 12.99
N THR A 111 -4.85 -25.80 12.27
CA THR A 111 -5.28 -27.17 12.63
C THR A 111 -4.64 -27.69 13.90
N THR A 112 -3.48 -27.15 14.30
CA THR A 112 -2.76 -27.54 15.52
C THR A 112 -2.94 -26.57 16.68
N HIS A 113 -3.79 -25.54 16.53
CA HIS A 113 -4.03 -24.50 17.54
C HIS A 113 -2.75 -23.77 18.01
N GLN A 114 -1.77 -23.61 17.11
CA GLN A 114 -0.49 -22.93 17.39
C GLN A 114 -0.46 -21.47 16.91
N LEU A 115 -1.56 -20.94 16.35
CA LEU A 115 -1.64 -19.57 15.83
C LEU A 115 -1.35 -18.51 16.89
N ASP A 116 -1.86 -18.66 18.11
CA ASP A 116 -1.64 -17.69 19.18
C ASP A 116 -0.18 -17.63 19.61
N ALA A 117 0.48 -18.79 19.71
CA ALA A 117 1.90 -18.90 20.02
C ALA A 117 2.76 -18.25 18.92
N TRP A 118 2.43 -18.52 17.65
CA TRP A 118 3.11 -17.91 16.52
C TRP A 118 2.90 -16.39 16.48
N SER A 119 1.68 -15.91 16.70
CA SER A 119 1.34 -14.48 16.73
C SER A 119 2.11 -13.75 17.83
N LYS A 120 2.16 -14.32 19.04
CA LYS A 120 2.94 -13.80 20.16
C LYS A 120 4.43 -13.72 19.84
N ALA A 121 4.99 -14.75 19.20
CA ALA A 121 6.39 -14.76 18.78
C ALA A 121 6.69 -13.68 17.73
N SER A 122 5.79 -13.51 16.74
CA SER A 122 5.88 -12.48 15.70
C SER A 122 5.83 -11.07 16.26
N ILE A 123 4.92 -10.79 17.20
CA ILE A 123 4.83 -9.48 17.87
C ILE A 123 6.12 -9.21 18.66
N ALA A 124 6.57 -10.16 19.47
CA ALA A 124 7.80 -10.01 20.26
C ALA A 124 9.05 -9.80 19.38
N TYR A 125 9.12 -10.45 18.21
CA TYR A 125 10.17 -10.21 17.23
C TYR A 125 10.10 -8.79 16.65
N ALA A 126 8.91 -8.37 16.20
CA ALA A 126 8.71 -7.05 15.62
C ALA A 126 9.03 -5.91 16.61
N ASP A 127 8.66 -6.07 17.89
CA ASP A 127 8.96 -5.09 18.93
C ASP A 127 10.47 -4.97 19.19
N ARG A 128 11.18 -6.11 19.28
CA ARG A 128 12.65 -6.12 19.44
C ARG A 128 13.35 -5.51 18.23
N LEU A 129 12.92 -5.86 17.01
CA LEU A 129 13.49 -5.31 15.79
C LEU A 129 13.28 -3.80 15.73
N ARG A 130 12.08 -3.30 16.08
CA ARG A 130 11.80 -1.86 16.12
C ARG A 130 12.62 -1.13 17.17
N ALA A 131 12.92 -1.77 18.30
CA ALA A 131 13.73 -1.16 19.36
C ALA A 131 15.20 -0.98 18.95
N VAL A 132 15.77 -1.91 18.17
CA VAL A 132 17.19 -1.84 17.74
C VAL A 132 17.36 -1.17 16.37
N THR A 133 16.31 -1.18 15.55
CA THR A 133 16.26 -0.59 14.22
C THR A 133 15.04 0.34 14.13
N PRO A 134 15.07 1.50 14.81
CA PRO A 134 13.95 2.43 14.77
C PRO A 134 13.70 2.94 13.33
N PRO A 135 12.45 3.23 12.95
CA PRO A 135 12.14 3.87 11.68
C PRO A 135 12.88 5.22 11.54
N GLU A 136 13.39 5.49 10.35
CA GLU A 136 14.02 6.79 10.05
C GLU A 136 12.95 7.87 9.86
N PRO A 137 13.11 9.05 10.47
CA PRO A 137 12.24 10.18 10.18
C PRO A 137 12.41 10.63 8.73
N PRO A 138 11.36 11.19 8.09
CA PRO A 138 11.47 11.72 6.75
C PRO A 138 12.39 12.95 6.72
N PRO A 139 13.09 13.20 5.60
CA PRO A 139 13.99 14.36 5.45
C PRO A 139 13.26 15.72 5.51
N ILE A 140 11.96 15.74 5.25
CA ILE A 140 11.06 16.89 5.39
C ILE A 140 9.71 16.43 5.95
N PRO A 141 8.93 17.32 6.58
CA PRO A 141 7.56 17.01 6.99
C PRO A 141 6.71 16.42 5.86
N ARG A 142 5.84 15.45 6.15
CA ARG A 142 4.97 14.87 5.11
C ARG A 142 3.77 15.76 4.84
N LEU A 143 3.31 15.77 3.59
CA LEU A 143 2.09 16.43 3.16
C LEU A 143 1.13 15.42 2.53
N GLY A 144 0.00 15.17 3.17
CA GLY A 144 -1.10 14.41 2.59
C GLY A 144 -2.20 15.33 2.10
N ILE A 145 -2.78 15.04 0.94
CA ILE A 145 -3.89 15.77 0.35
C ILE A 145 -4.91 14.74 -0.12
N THR A 146 -6.17 14.91 0.25
CA THR A 146 -7.29 14.12 -0.27
C THR A 146 -8.35 15.03 -0.86
N VAL A 147 -8.69 14.82 -2.12
CA VAL A 147 -9.71 15.56 -2.87
C VAL A 147 -10.89 14.63 -3.13
N ILE A 148 -12.11 15.06 -2.78
CA ILE A 148 -13.32 14.22 -2.84
C ILE A 148 -14.46 14.96 -3.52
N GLY A 149 -15.48 14.23 -3.97
CA GLY A 149 -16.74 14.85 -4.40
C GLY A 149 -16.75 15.37 -5.84
N GLN A 150 -15.81 14.92 -6.68
CA GLN A 150 -15.78 15.27 -8.10
C GLN A 150 -17.15 15.08 -8.76
N GLY A 151 -17.69 16.16 -9.33
CA GLY A 151 -18.96 16.15 -10.07
C GLY A 151 -20.23 16.20 -9.21
N VAL A 152 -20.12 16.25 -7.87
CA VAL A 152 -21.27 16.55 -7.01
C VAL A 152 -21.66 18.03 -7.22
N THR A 153 -22.95 18.33 -7.33
CA THR A 153 -23.45 19.71 -7.53
C THR A 153 -24.00 20.34 -6.26
N SER A 154 -24.51 19.52 -5.34
CA SER A 154 -25.06 19.93 -4.05
C SER A 154 -25.04 18.78 -3.08
N TYR A 155 -24.72 19.04 -1.81
CA TYR A 155 -24.79 18.08 -0.72
C TYR A 155 -25.05 18.83 0.59
N ASP A 156 -26.10 18.45 1.31
CA ASP A 156 -26.59 19.20 2.48
C ASP A 156 -26.08 18.66 3.82
N GLU A 157 -25.35 17.54 3.82
CA GLU A 157 -24.80 16.95 5.04
C GLU A 157 -23.35 17.42 5.29
N PRO A 158 -22.93 17.57 6.56
CA PRO A 158 -21.56 18.00 6.86
C PRO A 158 -20.52 16.97 6.40
N VAL A 159 -19.53 17.39 5.62
CA VAL A 159 -18.35 16.58 5.27
C VAL A 159 -17.25 16.67 6.33
N PHE A 160 -16.31 15.73 6.29
CA PHE A 160 -15.09 15.67 7.11
C PHE A 160 -15.33 15.55 8.62
N ARG A 161 -16.50 15.08 9.06
CA ARG A 161 -16.89 15.05 10.49
C ARG A 161 -15.85 14.37 11.38
N LYS A 162 -15.19 13.32 10.88
CA LYS A 162 -14.13 12.59 11.61
C LYS A 162 -12.78 13.30 11.63
N LEU A 163 -12.52 14.18 10.66
CA LEU A 163 -11.27 14.95 10.57
C LEU A 163 -11.34 16.28 11.33
N ARG A 164 -12.53 16.90 11.45
CA ARG A 164 -12.71 18.20 12.14
C ARG A 164 -12.10 18.27 13.54
N PRO A 165 -12.22 17.25 14.43
CA PRO A 165 -11.59 17.31 15.76
C PRO A 165 -10.06 17.38 15.75
N HIS A 166 -9.42 17.05 14.63
CA HIS A 166 -7.97 16.95 14.52
C HIS A 166 -7.30 18.18 13.90
N GLY A 167 -8.06 19.15 13.39
CA GLY A 167 -7.52 20.34 12.72
C GLY A 167 -8.52 21.49 12.64
N ALA A 168 -8.28 22.39 11.69
CA ALA A 168 -9.12 23.54 11.41
C ALA A 168 -10.01 23.26 10.19
N TYR A 169 -11.31 23.51 10.35
CA TYR A 169 -12.29 23.40 9.28
C TYR A 169 -12.54 24.77 8.63
N PHE A 170 -12.62 24.80 7.31
CA PHE A 170 -12.85 26.01 6.51
C PHE A 170 -14.11 25.80 5.69
N SER A 171 -15.09 26.71 5.83
CA SER A 171 -16.38 26.62 5.14
C SER A 171 -16.50 27.57 3.93
N HIS A 172 -15.49 28.41 3.69
CA HIS A 172 -15.48 29.43 2.63
C HIS A 172 -14.16 29.40 1.82
N VAL A 173 -13.68 28.21 1.49
CA VAL A 173 -12.56 28.04 0.54
C VAL A 173 -13.02 28.46 -0.86
N ARG A 174 -12.21 29.22 -1.57
CA ARG A 174 -12.43 29.58 -2.97
C ARG A 174 -12.02 28.40 -3.87
N PRO A 175 -12.97 27.74 -4.56
CA PRO A 175 -12.67 26.49 -5.28
C PRO A 175 -11.94 26.71 -6.60
N GLU A 176 -11.88 27.93 -7.11
CA GLU A 176 -11.40 28.23 -8.46
C GLU A 176 -9.96 27.74 -8.66
N ASN A 177 -9.76 26.87 -9.65
CA ASN A 177 -8.48 26.24 -9.96
C ASN A 177 -7.87 25.41 -8.81
N GLY A 178 -8.66 25.03 -7.80
CA GLY A 178 -8.16 24.35 -6.59
C GLY A 178 -7.30 23.12 -6.89
N LEU A 179 -7.79 22.21 -7.74
CA LEU A 179 -7.02 21.01 -8.12
C LEU A 179 -5.70 21.34 -8.83
N LYS A 180 -5.71 22.31 -9.75
CA LYS A 180 -4.51 22.75 -10.46
C LYS A 180 -3.48 23.36 -9.50
N LEU A 181 -3.94 24.16 -8.54
CA LEU A 181 -3.07 24.72 -7.50
C LEU A 181 -2.45 23.62 -6.63
N LEU A 182 -3.24 22.63 -6.22
CA LEU A 182 -2.75 21.49 -5.45
C LEU A 182 -1.70 20.69 -6.22
N LEU A 183 -1.94 20.37 -7.50
CA LEU A 183 -1.00 19.63 -8.33
C LEU A 183 0.30 20.44 -8.58
N ASN A 184 0.18 21.74 -8.83
CA ASN A 184 1.35 22.62 -8.99
C ASN A 184 2.20 22.67 -7.72
N GLU A 185 1.57 22.73 -6.54
CA GLU A 185 2.29 22.76 -5.26
C GLU A 185 3.00 21.44 -4.99
N VAL A 186 2.32 20.31 -5.22
CA VAL A 186 2.91 18.98 -5.06
C VAL A 186 4.08 18.77 -6.04
N ALA A 187 3.97 19.28 -7.28
CA ALA A 187 5.04 19.28 -8.25
C ALA A 187 6.23 20.19 -7.85
N ALA A 188 5.95 21.39 -7.35
CA ALA A 188 6.98 22.30 -6.84
C ALA A 188 7.76 21.66 -5.69
N ARG A 189 7.04 21.02 -4.75
CA ARG A 189 7.64 20.26 -3.65
C ARG A 189 8.48 19.09 -4.15
N ALA A 190 8.03 18.36 -5.18
CA ALA A 190 8.79 17.27 -5.77
C ALA A 190 10.11 17.71 -6.42
N LYS A 191 10.11 18.89 -7.06
CA LYS A 191 11.31 19.50 -7.65
C LYS A 191 12.28 20.02 -6.59
N ALA A 192 11.75 20.59 -5.50
CA ALA A 192 12.56 21.09 -4.39
C ALA A 192 13.20 19.96 -3.56
N HIS A 193 12.53 18.80 -3.46
CA HIS A 193 12.96 17.68 -2.63
C HIS A 193 12.92 16.35 -3.40
N PRO A 194 13.72 16.19 -4.46
CA PRO A 194 13.66 15.01 -5.31
C PRO A 194 13.96 13.73 -4.52
N ALA A 195 13.02 12.78 -4.57
CA ALA A 195 13.16 11.47 -3.97
C ALA A 195 12.42 10.43 -4.83
N ALA A 196 13.05 9.28 -5.08
CA ALA A 196 12.43 8.20 -5.84
C ALA A 196 11.14 7.73 -5.16
N TYR A 197 10.01 7.83 -5.87
CA TYR A 197 8.67 7.58 -5.34
C TYR A 197 8.35 8.42 -4.08
N GLY A 198 8.95 9.60 -3.95
CA GLY A 198 8.75 10.50 -2.81
C GLY A 198 7.49 11.34 -2.92
N HIS A 199 6.96 11.55 -4.13
CA HIS A 199 5.83 12.43 -4.39
C HIS A 199 4.84 11.72 -5.32
N TRP A 200 3.60 11.59 -4.86
CA TRP A 200 2.59 10.78 -5.51
C TRP A 200 1.36 11.59 -5.87
N TYR A 201 0.83 11.28 -7.04
CA TYR A 201 -0.53 11.61 -7.44
C TYR A 201 -1.28 10.32 -7.74
N ILE A 202 -2.36 10.07 -7.00
CA ILE A 202 -3.23 8.93 -7.20
C ILE A 202 -4.57 9.46 -7.67
N ASP A 203 -4.97 9.07 -8.87
CA ASP A 203 -6.23 9.49 -9.46
C ASP A 203 -7.23 8.32 -9.52
N GLY A 204 -8.39 8.50 -8.89
CA GLY A 204 -9.46 7.52 -8.92
C GLY A 204 -10.21 7.45 -10.25
N GLY A 205 -10.00 8.37 -11.18
CA GLY A 205 -10.71 8.50 -12.44
C GLY A 205 -9.76 8.65 -13.61
N LEU A 206 -10.07 9.60 -14.51
CA LEU A 206 -9.14 9.98 -15.57
C LEU A 206 -8.12 10.97 -15.01
N GLU A 207 -6.85 10.60 -15.18
CA GLU A 207 -5.71 11.46 -14.89
C GLU A 207 -5.89 12.84 -15.53
N VAL A 208 -5.64 13.89 -14.75
CA VAL A 208 -5.49 15.24 -15.29
C VAL A 208 -4.01 15.54 -15.54
N ASP A 209 -3.76 16.51 -16.43
CA ASP A 209 -2.41 16.97 -16.72
C ASP A 209 -1.67 17.35 -15.43
N HIS A 210 -0.46 16.81 -15.28
CA HIS A 210 0.34 16.96 -14.08
C HIS A 210 1.84 16.83 -14.41
N ASP A 211 2.68 17.25 -13.48
CA ASP A 211 4.12 17.25 -13.70
C ASP A 211 4.72 15.84 -13.64
N PRO A 212 5.58 15.43 -14.59
CA PRO A 212 6.19 14.11 -14.62
C PRO A 212 7.13 13.83 -13.44
N ALA A 213 7.46 14.83 -12.60
CA ALA A 213 8.15 14.61 -11.33
C ALA A 213 7.33 13.80 -10.32
N LEU A 214 6.02 13.67 -10.53
CA LEU A 214 5.13 12.90 -9.65
C LEU A 214 5.05 11.44 -10.10
N THR A 215 5.09 10.52 -9.14
CA THR A 215 4.69 9.14 -9.38
C THR A 215 3.17 9.08 -9.51
N CYS A 216 2.66 8.75 -10.69
CA CYS A 216 1.23 8.68 -10.95
C CYS A 216 0.73 7.23 -11.03
N VAL A 217 -0.44 6.99 -10.41
CA VAL A 217 -1.25 5.79 -10.66
C VAL A 217 -2.70 6.23 -10.81
N SER A 218 -3.26 6.06 -12.01
CA SER A 218 -4.64 6.44 -12.34
C SER A 218 -5.51 5.22 -12.60
N TYR A 219 -6.72 5.22 -12.05
CA TYR A 219 -7.75 4.22 -12.34
C TYR A 219 -7.99 4.19 -13.86
N GLY A 220 -8.33 5.32 -14.48
CA GLY A 220 -8.60 5.44 -15.90
C GLY A 220 -7.46 4.90 -16.77
N SER A 221 -6.21 5.24 -16.47
CA SER A 221 -5.03 4.75 -17.20
C SER A 221 -4.86 3.23 -17.15
N LEU A 222 -5.35 2.59 -16.09
CA LEU A 222 -5.25 1.15 -15.86
C LEU A 222 -6.46 0.37 -16.40
N GLU A 223 -7.37 1.00 -17.14
CA GLU A 223 -8.53 0.32 -17.74
C GLU A 223 -8.15 -0.98 -18.48
N PRO A 224 -7.11 -1.01 -19.35
CA PRO A 224 -6.78 -2.24 -20.09
C PRO A 224 -6.35 -3.38 -19.15
N ALA A 225 -5.57 -3.05 -18.12
CA ALA A 225 -5.10 -4.00 -17.12
C ALA A 225 -6.26 -4.51 -16.24
N ARG A 226 -7.16 -3.63 -15.80
CA ARG A 226 -8.38 -4.03 -15.07
C ARG A 226 -9.24 -4.96 -15.91
N ALA A 227 -9.49 -4.62 -17.17
CA ALA A 227 -10.27 -5.44 -18.09
C ALA A 227 -9.63 -6.81 -18.30
N ALA A 228 -8.30 -6.89 -18.39
CA ALA A 228 -7.56 -8.15 -18.47
C ALA A 228 -7.72 -9.00 -17.19
N VAL A 229 -7.62 -8.40 -16.00
CA VAL A 229 -7.85 -9.10 -14.72
C VAL A 229 -9.29 -9.62 -14.65
N LEU A 230 -10.29 -8.78 -14.94
CA LEU A 230 -11.70 -9.17 -14.88
C LEU A 230 -12.03 -10.31 -15.85
N ARG A 231 -11.53 -10.25 -17.09
CA ARG A 231 -11.68 -11.35 -18.06
C ARG A 231 -11.05 -12.64 -17.56
N LYS A 232 -9.85 -12.57 -16.95
CA LYS A 232 -9.20 -13.74 -16.36
C LYS A 232 -10.03 -14.31 -15.22
N MET A 233 -10.50 -13.48 -14.28
CA MET A 233 -11.37 -13.90 -13.17
C MET A 233 -12.64 -14.58 -13.68
N GLN A 234 -13.31 -13.99 -14.66
CA GLN A 234 -14.53 -14.56 -15.25
C GLN A 234 -14.26 -15.92 -15.90
N SER A 235 -13.15 -16.06 -16.63
CA SER A 235 -12.78 -17.32 -17.28
C SER A 235 -12.48 -18.45 -16.29
N GLU A 236 -11.95 -18.12 -15.12
CA GLU A 236 -11.61 -19.08 -14.08
C GLU A 236 -12.85 -19.44 -13.23
N ILE A 237 -13.68 -18.47 -12.85
CA ILE A 237 -14.92 -18.72 -12.09
C ILE A 237 -15.87 -19.67 -12.84
N GLY A 238 -15.88 -19.65 -14.18
CA GLY A 238 -16.69 -20.55 -14.99
C GLY A 238 -16.25 -22.03 -14.99
N ARG A 239 -15.08 -22.37 -14.43
CA ARG A 239 -14.56 -23.75 -14.44
C ARG A 239 -15.08 -24.59 -13.26
N PRO A 240 -15.49 -25.85 -13.48
CA PRO A 240 -15.89 -26.74 -12.39
C PRO A 240 -14.79 -26.91 -11.34
N GLY A 241 -15.13 -26.78 -10.06
CA GLY A 241 -14.19 -26.93 -8.94
C GLY A 241 -13.35 -25.69 -8.59
N MET A 242 -13.59 -24.55 -9.26
CA MET A 242 -12.91 -23.29 -8.93
C MET A 242 -13.51 -22.62 -7.70
N GLY A 243 -12.72 -22.59 -6.62
CA GLY A 243 -13.05 -21.87 -5.38
C GLY A 243 -12.26 -20.56 -5.21
N PRO A 244 -12.64 -19.72 -4.23
CA PRO A 244 -11.99 -18.43 -3.96
C PRO A 244 -10.48 -18.52 -3.71
N GLU A 245 -10.02 -19.54 -2.97
CA GLU A 245 -8.59 -19.73 -2.69
C GLU A 245 -7.79 -20.10 -3.94
N THR A 246 -8.34 -20.95 -4.80
CA THR A 246 -7.68 -21.30 -6.08
C THR A 246 -7.57 -20.08 -6.97
N LEU A 247 -8.63 -19.25 -7.04
CA LEU A 247 -8.60 -18.00 -7.79
C LEU A 247 -7.54 -17.03 -7.23
N ARG A 248 -7.44 -16.89 -5.90
CA ARG A 248 -6.39 -16.08 -5.24
C ARG A 248 -4.99 -16.55 -5.63
N THR A 249 -4.74 -17.86 -5.59
CA THR A 249 -3.44 -18.44 -5.97
C THR A 249 -3.10 -18.20 -7.44
N LEU A 250 -4.09 -18.28 -8.34
CA LEU A 250 -3.91 -17.96 -9.76
C LEU A 250 -3.61 -16.47 -9.98
N LEU A 251 -4.32 -15.58 -9.30
CA LEU A 251 -4.11 -14.14 -9.40
C LEU A 251 -2.74 -13.71 -8.85
N ALA A 252 -2.23 -14.39 -7.82
CA ALA A 252 -0.88 -14.15 -7.29
C ALA A 252 0.25 -14.45 -8.28
N GLN A 253 -0.02 -15.29 -9.30
CA GLN A 253 0.95 -15.67 -10.34
C GLN A 253 0.89 -14.77 -11.59
N VAL A 254 -0.01 -13.79 -11.64
CA VAL A 254 -0.17 -12.89 -12.78
C VAL A 254 1.08 -12.01 -12.94
N ARG A 255 1.61 -11.96 -14.17
CA ARG A 255 2.76 -11.14 -14.56
C ARG A 255 2.30 -9.85 -15.23
N PRO A 256 3.13 -8.79 -15.27
CA PRO A 256 2.77 -7.52 -15.92
C PRO A 256 2.30 -7.70 -17.37
N THR A 257 3.00 -8.53 -18.13
CA THR A 257 2.69 -8.82 -19.54
C THR A 257 1.33 -9.50 -19.71
N ASP A 258 0.88 -10.27 -18.72
CA ASP A 258 -0.42 -10.94 -18.77
C ASP A 258 -1.58 -9.92 -18.65
N LEU A 259 -1.29 -8.69 -18.19
CA LEU A 259 -2.23 -7.58 -18.05
C LEU A 259 -2.04 -6.47 -19.11
N GLY A 260 -1.17 -6.69 -20.10
CA GLY A 260 -0.85 -5.67 -21.10
C GLY A 260 -0.03 -4.49 -20.58
N LEU A 261 0.55 -4.60 -19.37
CA LEU A 261 1.48 -3.59 -18.87
C LEU A 261 2.83 -3.71 -19.60
N PRO A 262 3.48 -2.60 -19.94
CA PRO A 262 4.72 -2.62 -20.70
C PRO A 262 5.84 -3.29 -19.91
N GLY A 263 6.46 -4.32 -20.51
CA GLY A 263 7.58 -5.05 -19.89
C GLY A 263 8.86 -4.22 -19.70
N ALA A 264 9.00 -3.11 -20.43
CA ALA A 264 10.15 -2.19 -20.37
C ALA A 264 9.92 -0.96 -19.47
N GLY A 265 8.82 -0.94 -18.70
CA GLY A 265 8.52 0.14 -17.75
C GLY A 265 9.25 -0.01 -16.42
N ASP A 266 8.85 0.80 -15.44
CA ASP A 266 9.34 0.72 -14.07
C ASP A 266 8.86 -0.59 -13.39
N PRO A 267 9.77 -1.52 -13.05
CA PRO A 267 9.39 -2.82 -12.50
C PRO A 267 8.77 -2.73 -11.09
N VAL A 268 9.12 -1.71 -10.30
CA VAL A 268 8.55 -1.50 -8.95
C VAL A 268 7.12 -1.01 -9.09
N LEU A 269 6.89 -0.01 -9.94
CA LEU A 269 5.56 0.53 -10.18
C LEU A 269 4.63 -0.49 -10.86
N ASN A 270 5.15 -1.22 -11.86
CA ASN A 270 4.40 -2.32 -12.49
C ASN A 270 3.99 -3.38 -11.46
N ARG A 271 4.90 -3.79 -10.56
CA ARG A 271 4.55 -4.74 -9.48
C ARG A 271 3.52 -4.17 -8.52
N PHE A 272 3.61 -2.87 -8.20
CA PHE A 272 2.64 -2.17 -7.37
C PHE A 272 1.24 -2.19 -8.00
N GLN A 273 1.12 -1.82 -9.28
CA GLN A 273 -0.15 -1.80 -10.01
C GLN A 273 -0.78 -3.19 -10.13
N ILE A 274 0.02 -4.23 -10.39
CA ILE A 274 -0.48 -5.61 -10.44
C ILE A 274 -1.06 -6.01 -9.09
N LYS A 275 -0.29 -5.83 -7.99
CA LYS A 275 -0.77 -6.20 -6.65
C LYS A 275 -2.01 -5.41 -6.26
N LEU A 276 -2.07 -4.13 -6.62
CA LEU A 276 -3.27 -3.33 -6.42
C LEU A 276 -4.49 -3.96 -7.09
N LEU A 277 -4.34 -4.48 -8.32
CA LEU A 277 -5.41 -5.10 -9.10
C LEU A 277 -5.62 -6.59 -8.84
N THR A 278 -4.74 -7.30 -8.14
CA THR A 278 -4.90 -8.75 -7.87
C THR A 278 -5.15 -9.07 -6.41
N GLU A 279 -4.71 -8.19 -5.50
CA GLU A 279 -4.82 -8.37 -4.04
C GLU A 279 -5.81 -7.37 -3.42
N GLY A 280 -6.02 -6.21 -4.05
CA GLY A 280 -7.01 -5.23 -3.62
C GLY A 280 -8.44 -5.68 -3.94
N SER A 281 -9.25 -5.89 -2.91
CA SER A 281 -10.67 -6.22 -3.11
C SER A 281 -11.40 -5.05 -3.77
N GLY A 282 -12.00 -5.25 -4.94
CA GLY A 282 -12.86 -4.26 -5.63
C GLY A 282 -12.11 -3.17 -6.41
N THR A 283 -10.78 -3.14 -6.40
CA THR A 283 -9.96 -2.12 -7.10
C THR A 283 -10.03 -2.19 -8.62
N GLN A 284 -10.57 -3.29 -9.15
CA GLN A 284 -10.78 -3.57 -10.57
C GLN A 284 -12.12 -2.98 -11.06
N ILE A 285 -13.04 -2.71 -10.12
CA ILE A 285 -14.46 -2.44 -10.36
C ILE A 285 -14.85 -1.04 -9.88
N PHE A 286 -14.35 -0.60 -8.72
CA PHE A 286 -14.72 0.67 -8.11
C PHE A 286 -13.51 1.59 -7.97
N SER A 287 -13.62 2.78 -8.54
CA SER A 287 -12.62 3.86 -8.49
C SER A 287 -12.31 4.32 -7.07
N THR A 288 -13.32 4.44 -6.21
CA THR A 288 -13.15 4.87 -4.81
C THR A 288 -12.35 3.83 -4.02
N THR A 289 -12.66 2.54 -4.20
CA THR A 289 -11.89 1.44 -3.62
C THR A 289 -10.46 1.40 -4.14
N PHE A 290 -10.26 1.62 -5.44
CA PHE A 290 -8.94 1.76 -6.04
C PHE A 290 -8.14 2.89 -5.40
N ALA A 291 -8.69 4.10 -5.32
CA ALA A 291 -8.01 5.27 -4.76
C ALA A 291 -7.63 5.03 -3.28
N GLN A 292 -8.55 4.45 -2.49
CA GLN A 292 -8.30 4.11 -1.10
C GLN A 292 -7.17 3.07 -0.94
N TRP A 293 -7.21 1.98 -1.71
CA TRP A 293 -6.17 0.95 -1.64
C TRP A 293 -4.82 1.44 -2.14
N ALA A 294 -4.80 2.19 -3.25
CA ALA A 294 -3.59 2.76 -3.81
C ALA A 294 -2.92 3.71 -2.80
N ALA A 295 -3.69 4.60 -2.17
CA ALA A 295 -3.19 5.52 -1.14
C ALA A 295 -2.63 4.78 0.07
N ARG A 296 -3.38 3.79 0.58
CA ARG A 296 -2.95 2.95 1.71
C ARG A 296 -1.64 2.22 1.40
N GLU A 297 -1.54 1.59 0.25
CA GLU A 297 -0.36 0.82 -0.13
C GLU A 297 0.83 1.74 -0.47
N ALA A 298 0.61 2.91 -1.08
CA ALA A 298 1.66 3.91 -1.28
C ALA A 298 2.22 4.40 0.07
N LEU A 299 1.35 4.79 1.02
CA LEU A 299 1.77 5.19 2.37
C LEU A 299 2.53 4.09 3.09
N ARG A 300 2.03 2.84 3.05
CA ARG A 300 2.65 1.71 3.74
C ARG A 300 3.99 1.31 3.14
N ARG A 301 4.11 1.31 1.81
CA ARG A 301 5.24 0.71 1.09
C ARG A 301 6.25 1.74 0.60
N ALA A 302 5.79 2.79 -0.08
CA ALA A 302 6.67 3.84 -0.60
C ALA A 302 7.02 4.88 0.48
N GLN A 303 6.13 5.09 1.47
CA GLN A 303 6.28 6.10 2.52
C GLN A 303 6.62 7.49 1.96
N PRO A 304 5.75 8.06 1.08
CA PRO A 304 6.05 9.27 0.32
C PRO A 304 6.07 10.53 1.19
N LEU A 305 6.91 11.49 0.82
CA LEU A 305 6.97 12.84 1.40
C LEU A 305 5.71 13.63 1.05
N THR A 306 5.10 13.36 -0.10
CA THR A 306 3.87 14.00 -0.54
C THR A 306 2.94 13.00 -1.20
N LEU A 307 1.67 13.02 -0.82
CA LEU A 307 0.65 12.19 -1.42
C LEU A 307 -0.60 13.03 -1.68
N LEU A 308 -0.97 13.18 -2.95
CA LEU A 308 -2.27 13.68 -3.37
C LEU A 308 -3.12 12.53 -3.88
N VAL A 309 -4.31 12.36 -3.30
CA VAL A 309 -5.29 11.35 -3.72
C VAL A 309 -6.56 12.07 -4.13
N ARG A 310 -7.03 11.83 -5.36
CA ARG A 310 -8.31 12.33 -5.84
C ARG A 310 -9.29 11.20 -6.03
N PHE A 311 -10.41 11.26 -5.32
CA PHE A 311 -11.50 10.30 -5.43
C PHE A 311 -12.44 10.72 -6.57
N ALA A 312 -12.51 9.89 -7.61
CA ALA A 312 -13.44 10.08 -8.71
C ALA A 312 -14.73 9.26 -8.52
N PRO A 313 -15.82 9.59 -9.23
CA PRO A 313 -17.06 8.84 -9.15
C PRO A 313 -16.87 7.35 -9.45
N ARG A 314 -17.38 6.49 -8.56
CA ARG A 314 -17.54 5.06 -8.85
C ARG A 314 -18.80 4.81 -9.63
N GLN A 315 -18.83 3.68 -10.33
CA GLN A 315 -20.06 3.15 -10.86
C GLN A 315 -21.04 2.76 -9.76
N ARG A 316 -22.34 2.83 -10.06
CA ARG A 316 -23.39 2.24 -9.22
C ARG A 316 -23.15 0.75 -9.02
N GLN A 317 -23.45 0.28 -7.81
CA GLN A 317 -23.39 -1.13 -7.48
C GLN A 317 -24.40 -1.91 -8.34
N LYS A 318 -23.95 -3.04 -8.89
CA LYS A 318 -24.75 -4.00 -9.66
C LYS A 318 -24.51 -5.42 -9.15
N PRO A 319 -25.34 -6.40 -9.52
CA PRO A 319 -25.06 -7.80 -9.24
C PRO A 319 -23.65 -8.21 -9.71
N MET A 320 -22.97 -9.07 -8.93
CA MET A 320 -21.56 -9.42 -9.18
C MET A 320 -21.30 -9.94 -10.61
N ASN A 321 -22.22 -10.74 -11.15
CA ASN A 321 -22.10 -11.28 -12.51
C ASN A 321 -22.07 -10.17 -13.59
N GLU A 322 -22.75 -9.05 -13.34
CA GLU A 322 -22.76 -7.89 -14.24
C GLU A 322 -21.52 -7.00 -14.06
N LEU A 323 -20.95 -6.94 -12.85
CA LEU A 323 -19.72 -6.19 -12.59
C LEU A 323 -18.48 -6.90 -13.15
N LEU A 324 -18.52 -8.23 -13.22
CA LEU A 324 -17.45 -9.05 -13.80
C LEU A 324 -17.51 -9.11 -15.33
N SER A 325 -18.64 -8.77 -15.95
CA SER A 325 -18.75 -8.77 -17.41
C SER A 325 -18.11 -7.49 -17.98
N ALA A 326 -17.13 -7.66 -18.86
CA ALA A 326 -16.40 -6.55 -19.50
C ALA A 326 -17.26 -5.72 -20.50
N ALA A 327 -18.57 -5.96 -20.56
CA ALA A 327 -19.46 -5.53 -21.65
C ALA A 327 -20.32 -4.29 -21.30
N GLN A 328 -19.87 -3.43 -20.38
CA GLN A 328 -20.63 -2.21 -20.06
C GLN A 328 -20.05 -0.99 -20.78
N ASP A 329 -20.76 -0.52 -21.80
CA ASP A 329 -20.33 0.60 -22.66
C ASP A 329 -20.32 1.98 -21.98
N ARG A 330 -20.87 2.12 -20.75
CA ARG A 330 -20.69 3.26 -19.83
C ARG A 330 -21.47 3.02 -18.54
N PRO A 331 -20.83 2.74 -17.41
CA PRO A 331 -21.54 2.59 -16.16
C PRO A 331 -22.06 3.95 -15.64
N GLU A 332 -23.25 3.95 -15.05
CA GLU A 332 -23.83 5.14 -14.42
C GLU A 332 -23.05 5.51 -13.14
N PRO A 333 -22.59 6.77 -12.99
CA PRO A 333 -21.85 7.20 -11.82
C PRO A 333 -22.76 7.34 -10.59
N ASP A 334 -22.24 6.94 -9.43
CA ASP A 334 -22.85 7.14 -8.12
C ASP A 334 -22.13 8.29 -7.39
N LEU A 335 -22.47 9.54 -7.71
CA LEU A 335 -21.75 10.73 -7.22
C LEU A 335 -21.81 10.83 -5.68
N ILE A 336 -22.99 10.67 -5.08
CA ILE A 336 -23.18 10.78 -3.63
C ILE A 336 -22.55 9.60 -2.91
N GLY A 337 -22.73 8.37 -3.40
CA GLY A 337 -22.05 7.20 -2.84
C GLY A 337 -20.52 7.35 -2.89
N SER A 338 -19.99 7.98 -3.94
CA SER A 338 -18.56 8.25 -4.08
C SER A 338 -18.06 9.33 -3.12
N LEU A 339 -18.86 10.36 -2.85
CA LEU A 339 -18.56 11.38 -1.85
C LEU A 339 -18.45 10.77 -0.45
N ILE A 340 -19.39 9.89 -0.07
CA ILE A 340 -19.38 9.19 1.22
C ILE A 340 -18.13 8.29 1.33
N ASP A 341 -17.82 7.52 0.27
CA ASP A 341 -16.60 6.72 0.22
C ASP A 341 -15.34 7.59 0.33
N GLY A 342 -15.33 8.74 -0.35
CA GLY A 342 -14.23 9.70 -0.34
C GLY A 342 -14.01 10.35 1.03
N ASP A 343 -15.07 10.77 1.72
CA ASP A 343 -15.00 11.35 3.07
C ASP A 343 -14.39 10.36 4.07
N MET A 344 -14.86 9.10 4.01
CA MET A 344 -14.28 8.01 4.78
C MET A 344 -12.83 7.71 4.36
N GLY A 345 -12.54 7.75 3.06
CA GLY A 345 -11.22 7.59 2.47
C GLY A 345 -10.23 8.65 2.97
N ALA A 346 -10.64 9.92 3.06
CA ALA A 346 -9.84 11.02 3.60
C ALA A 346 -9.44 10.75 5.06
N TYR A 347 -10.39 10.29 5.88
CA TYR A 347 -10.10 9.90 7.26
C TYR A 347 -9.11 8.74 7.35
N TYR A 348 -9.26 7.71 6.52
CA TYR A 348 -8.32 6.58 6.49
C TYR A 348 -6.94 6.97 5.96
N ASN A 349 -6.85 7.86 4.98
CA ASN A 349 -5.59 8.38 4.46
C ASN A 349 -4.83 9.13 5.56
N TRP A 350 -5.51 9.99 6.30
CA TRP A 350 -4.93 10.66 7.46
C TRP A 350 -4.43 9.65 8.51
N LEU A 351 -5.26 8.69 8.92
CA LEU A 351 -4.84 7.65 9.88
C LEU A 351 -3.62 6.85 9.42
N ASN A 352 -3.54 6.52 8.13
CA ASN A 352 -2.39 5.80 7.59
C ASN A 352 -1.12 6.67 7.57
N GLN A 353 -1.24 7.97 7.28
CA GLN A 353 -0.12 8.90 7.39
C GLN A 353 0.37 9.03 8.84
N GLN A 354 -0.54 9.04 9.82
CA GLN A 354 -0.18 9.10 11.25
C GLN A 354 0.55 7.86 11.77
N ARG A 355 0.61 6.77 11.00
CA ARG A 355 1.37 5.55 11.34
C ARG A 355 2.83 5.60 10.87
N LEU A 356 3.20 6.59 10.07
CA LEU A 356 4.56 6.76 9.56
C LEU A 356 5.41 7.58 10.52
N ALA A 357 6.72 7.35 10.52
CA ALA A 357 7.64 8.19 11.28
C ALA A 357 7.55 9.65 10.85
N GLY A 358 7.66 10.56 11.82
CA GLY A 358 7.56 12.01 11.60
C GLY A 358 6.11 12.52 11.54
N GLU A 359 5.14 11.71 11.98
CA GLU A 359 3.72 12.03 12.00
C GLU A 359 3.42 13.34 12.74
N SER A 360 4.14 13.63 13.83
CA SER A 360 3.94 14.82 14.66
C SER A 360 4.27 16.13 13.95
N GLN A 361 5.06 16.08 12.87
CA GLN A 361 5.39 17.23 12.03
C GLN A 361 4.58 17.26 10.74
N SER A 362 3.81 16.21 10.45
CA SER A 362 3.16 16.06 9.15
C SER A 362 1.87 16.87 9.05
N SER A 363 1.58 17.35 7.84
CA SER A 363 0.37 18.10 7.50
C SER A 363 -0.57 17.27 6.61
N PHE A 364 -1.87 17.50 6.72
CA PHE A 364 -2.91 16.79 5.96
C PHE A 364 -4.07 17.71 5.58
N LEU A 365 -4.43 17.74 4.31
CA LEU A 365 -5.53 18.53 3.75
C LEU A 365 -6.59 17.58 3.20
N ALA A 366 -7.85 17.82 3.55
CA ALA A 366 -9.00 17.25 2.86
C ALA A 366 -9.83 18.38 2.25
N TRP A 367 -10.19 18.28 0.97
CA TRP A 367 -10.96 19.29 0.26
C TRP A 367 -12.12 18.67 -0.51
N PHE A 368 -13.30 19.28 -0.39
CA PHE A 368 -14.47 18.94 -1.19
C PHE A 368 -14.35 19.66 -2.52
N GLU A 369 -13.97 18.92 -3.56
CA GLU A 369 -13.63 19.40 -4.89
C GLU A 369 -14.72 20.32 -5.44
N ASP A 370 -14.31 21.47 -5.98
CA ASP A 370 -15.18 22.53 -6.50
C ASP A 370 -16.16 23.15 -5.49
N HIS A 371 -16.01 22.85 -4.19
CA HIS A 371 -16.80 23.41 -3.10
C HIS A 371 -15.93 24.18 -2.10
N GLY A 372 -16.60 24.94 -1.22
CA GLY A 372 -15.95 25.79 -0.23
C GLY A 372 -15.52 25.11 1.07
N GLU A 373 -15.59 23.79 1.15
CA GLU A 373 -15.34 23.04 2.39
C GLU A 373 -13.98 22.33 2.35
N ALA A 374 -13.15 22.59 3.36
CA ALA A 374 -11.88 21.88 3.58
C ALA A 374 -11.56 21.68 5.07
N VAL A 375 -10.74 20.69 5.38
CA VAL A 375 -10.10 20.52 6.69
C VAL A 375 -8.59 20.49 6.51
N ALA A 376 -7.88 21.35 7.24
CA ALA A 376 -6.43 21.32 7.34
C ALA A 376 -6.00 20.86 8.74
N ILE A 377 -5.10 19.87 8.78
CA ILE A 377 -4.52 19.30 9.99
C ILE A 377 -3.02 19.47 9.89
N GLY A 378 -2.37 19.92 10.96
CA GLY A 378 -0.92 20.05 11.01
C GLY A 378 -0.47 20.71 12.30
N PRO A 379 0.85 20.83 12.53
CA PRO A 379 1.42 21.42 13.75
C PRO A 379 1.02 22.89 13.95
N SER A 380 0.82 23.62 12.84
CA SER A 380 0.40 25.02 12.81
C SER A 380 -1.12 25.22 12.88
N MET A 381 -1.91 24.14 12.83
CA MET A 381 -3.37 24.23 12.75
C MET A 381 -4.03 24.07 14.11
N PRO A 382 -4.88 25.02 14.54
CA PRO A 382 -5.67 24.84 15.75
C PRO A 382 -6.65 23.67 15.58
N ARG A 383 -6.75 22.81 16.60
CA ARG A 383 -7.58 21.61 16.56
C ARG A 383 -9.01 21.90 16.96
N GLY A 384 -9.98 21.35 16.24
CA GLY A 384 -11.39 21.43 16.58
C GLY A 384 -11.98 22.83 16.38
N THR A 385 -11.36 23.66 15.54
CA THR A 385 -11.81 25.02 15.24
C THR A 385 -12.42 25.11 13.86
N GLU A 386 -13.24 26.14 13.65
CA GLU A 386 -13.85 26.46 12.36
C GLU A 386 -13.56 27.92 11.98
N SER A 387 -13.30 28.15 10.68
CA SER A 387 -13.17 29.46 10.09
C SER A 387 -14.16 29.63 8.94
N ALA A 388 -14.95 30.71 9.02
CA ALA A 388 -15.82 31.17 7.93
C ALA A 388 -15.20 32.30 7.11
N THR A 389 -13.92 32.64 7.36
CA THR A 389 -13.22 33.66 6.58
C THR A 389 -12.90 33.10 5.19
N ALA A 390 -13.23 33.86 4.16
CA ALA A 390 -12.92 33.50 2.79
C ALA A 390 -11.39 33.34 2.61
N ILE A 391 -10.99 32.21 2.05
CA ILE A 391 -9.57 31.84 1.86
C ILE A 391 -9.40 31.16 0.50
N ASP A 392 -8.26 31.38 -0.16
CA ASP A 392 -7.91 30.60 -1.36
C ASP A 392 -7.05 29.37 -1.03
N MET A 393 -7.00 28.41 -1.97
CA MET A 393 -6.25 27.17 -1.78
C MET A 393 -4.74 27.40 -1.57
N SER A 394 -4.17 28.44 -2.18
CA SER A 394 -2.73 28.75 -2.06
C SER A 394 -2.39 29.26 -0.66
N GLN A 395 -3.25 30.12 -0.10
CA GLN A 395 -3.15 30.60 1.27
C GLN A 395 -3.24 29.42 2.26
N LEU A 396 -4.20 28.51 2.05
CA LEU A 396 -4.35 27.34 2.91
C LEU A 396 -3.09 26.46 2.90
N LEU A 397 -2.53 26.20 1.72
CA LEU A 397 -1.28 25.44 1.57
C LEU A 397 -0.07 26.14 2.21
N SER A 398 0.01 27.46 2.12
CA SER A 398 1.12 28.24 2.72
C SER A 398 1.22 28.11 4.24
N TRP A 399 0.13 27.75 4.91
CA TRP A 399 0.11 27.52 6.36
C TRP A 399 0.53 26.09 6.75
N MET A 400 0.59 25.18 5.79
CA MET A 400 0.78 23.74 6.01
C MET A 400 2.18 23.24 5.65
N ILE A 401 2.91 23.97 4.78
CA ILE A 401 4.12 23.51 4.09
C ILE A 401 5.40 24.04 4.72
#